data_AF-A0AA37T6H2-F1
#
_entry.id   AF-A0AA37T6H2-F1
#
_cell.length_a   1.000
_cell.length_b   1.000
_cell.length_c   1.000
_cell.angle_alpha   90.00
_cell.angle_beta   90.00
_cell.angle_gamma   90.00
#
_symmetry.space_group_name_H-M   'P 1'
#
loop_
_entity.id
_entity.type
_entity.pdbx_description
1 polymer ?
#
loop_
_entity_poly.entity_id
_entity_poly.type
_entity_poly.pdbx_seq_one_letter_code
_entity_poly.pdbx_strand_id
1 'polypeptide(L)'
;MAKLEKVLAAEQLHPVNYKYPSRSAPIEVLATETIPAAVSKCPKYDQVHFVTHSMGGILVRQYLHDHTLEKLGRVVMLGPPNQGSEVVDSYQHVPGFTLFGGPAGFQLGTGEASVPGHLGPVNFELGVIAGSRSINLILSLFLPGKDDGKVTIESTKVEGMTDHITLPVTHPFMMKNKKVIQQVLQFLEHGAFQSPETTEAQPPAKT
;
A
#
# COMPACT_ATOMS: atom_id res chain seq x y z
N MET A 1 10.74 0.43 -4.43
CA MET A 1 10.08 1.35 -5.39
C MET A 1 10.89 1.62 -6.66
N ALA A 2 12.23 1.70 -6.63
CA ALA A 2 13.05 2.05 -7.82
C ALA A 2 12.75 1.25 -9.12
N LYS A 3 12.39 -0.03 -9.03
CA LYS A 3 12.00 -0.80 -10.23
C LYS A 3 10.66 -0.35 -10.80
N LEU A 4 9.67 -0.10 -9.94
CA LEU A 4 8.36 0.43 -10.34
C LEU A 4 8.51 1.83 -10.93
N GLU A 5 9.31 2.69 -10.30
CA GLU A 5 9.65 4.03 -10.81
C GLU A 5 10.18 3.98 -12.25
N LYS A 6 11.15 3.10 -12.53
CA LYS A 6 11.68 2.93 -13.89
C LYS A 6 10.62 2.52 -14.91
N VAL A 7 9.68 1.67 -14.50
CA VAL A 7 8.60 1.21 -15.39
C VAL A 7 7.59 2.33 -15.62
N LEU A 8 7.19 3.06 -14.58
CA LEU A 8 6.29 4.22 -14.71
C LEU A 8 6.88 5.28 -15.66
N ALA A 9 8.18 5.57 -15.54
CA ALA A 9 8.86 6.50 -16.44
C ALA A 9 8.88 6.01 -17.90
N ALA A 10 8.97 4.69 -18.13
CA ALA A 10 8.90 4.11 -19.47
C ALA A 10 7.49 4.23 -20.09
N GLU A 11 6.45 4.26 -19.27
CA GLU A 11 5.05 4.50 -19.66
C GLU A 11 4.71 6.00 -19.74
N GLN A 12 5.71 6.88 -19.91
CA GLN A 12 5.57 8.33 -20.08
C GLN A 12 4.92 9.06 -18.88
N LEU A 13 4.93 8.45 -17.68
CA LEU A 13 4.58 9.14 -16.43
C LEU A 13 5.82 9.86 -15.85
N HIS A 14 5.57 10.80 -14.93
CA HIS A 14 6.61 11.55 -14.20
C HIS A 14 6.73 11.06 -12.74
N PRO A 15 7.33 9.89 -12.46
CA PRO A 15 7.35 9.34 -11.11
C PRO A 15 8.26 10.15 -10.17
N VAL A 16 7.72 10.51 -9.01
CA VAL A 16 8.49 11.03 -7.88
C VAL A 16 8.59 9.95 -6.80
N ASN A 17 9.75 9.30 -6.69
CA ASN A 17 10.00 8.30 -5.66
C ASN A 17 10.50 8.98 -4.37
N TYR A 18 9.55 9.44 -3.56
CA TYR A 18 9.81 10.17 -2.32
C TYR A 18 10.01 9.23 -1.13
N LYS A 19 11.06 9.50 -0.32
CA LYS A 19 11.37 8.75 0.91
C LYS A 19 11.00 9.59 2.12
N TYR A 20 10.62 8.92 3.21
CA TYR A 20 10.32 9.59 4.47
C TYR A 20 10.90 8.81 5.66
N PRO A 21 11.20 9.47 6.79
CA PRO A 21 11.81 8.87 7.96
C PRO A 21 10.77 8.12 8.81
N SER A 22 10.38 6.92 8.34
CA SER A 22 9.26 6.11 8.88
C SER A 22 9.27 5.77 10.37
N ARG A 23 10.38 6.01 11.08
CA ARG A 23 10.53 5.71 12.52
C ARG A 23 10.66 6.97 13.39
N SER A 24 10.61 8.16 12.80
CA SER A 24 11.01 9.39 13.48
C SER A 24 9.86 10.16 14.14
N ALA A 25 8.62 9.97 13.68
CA ALA A 25 7.47 10.75 14.13
C ALA A 25 6.17 9.93 14.05
N PRO A 26 5.08 10.41 14.66
CA PRO A 26 3.72 9.86 14.50
C PRO A 26 3.20 9.94 13.05
N ILE A 27 2.18 9.16 12.73
CA ILE A 27 1.56 9.07 11.39
C ILE A 27 1.04 10.44 10.92
N GLU A 28 0.41 11.20 11.80
CA GLU A 28 -0.16 12.51 11.52
C GLU A 28 0.93 13.50 11.06
N VAL A 29 2.04 13.54 11.81
CA VAL A 29 3.20 14.38 11.47
C VAL A 29 3.83 13.92 10.17
N LEU A 30 4.09 12.61 10.03
CA LEU A 30 4.69 12.07 8.83
C LEU A 30 3.82 12.32 7.60
N ALA A 31 2.49 12.24 7.70
CA ALA A 31 1.57 12.51 6.60
C ALA A 31 1.62 13.98 6.16
N THR A 32 1.50 14.92 7.10
CA THR A 32 1.51 16.36 6.83
C THR A 32 2.85 16.86 6.31
N GLU A 33 3.97 16.24 6.70
CA GLU A 33 5.29 16.60 6.16
C GLU A 33 5.56 15.92 4.81
N THR A 34 5.27 14.63 4.70
CA THR A 34 5.70 13.82 3.54
C THR A 34 4.87 14.09 2.31
N ILE A 35 3.54 14.15 2.43
CA ILE A 35 2.65 14.22 1.26
C ILE A 35 2.80 15.55 0.53
N PRO A 36 2.72 16.73 1.18
CA PRO A 36 2.96 18.00 0.49
C PRO A 36 4.37 18.10 -0.08
N ALA A 37 5.39 17.60 0.63
CA ALA A 37 6.76 17.63 0.15
C ALA A 37 6.96 16.76 -1.10
N ALA A 38 6.33 15.58 -1.17
CA ALA A 38 6.33 14.74 -2.35
C ALA A 38 5.58 15.39 -3.53
N VAL A 39 4.36 15.89 -3.29
CA VAL A 39 3.54 16.58 -4.29
C VAL A 39 4.24 17.82 -4.85
N SER A 40 4.99 18.56 -4.03
CA SER A 40 5.76 19.74 -4.46
C SER A 40 6.83 19.44 -5.53
N LYS A 41 7.22 18.17 -5.68
CA LYS A 41 8.17 17.70 -6.70
C LYS A 41 7.48 17.25 -7.99
N CYS A 42 6.16 17.10 -7.98
CA CYS A 42 5.38 16.81 -9.18
C CYS A 42 5.19 18.10 -10.00
N PRO A 43 4.97 17.98 -11.33
CA PRO A 43 4.60 19.14 -12.15
C PRO A 43 3.32 19.82 -11.63
N LYS A 44 3.34 21.15 -11.51
CA LYS A 44 2.29 21.95 -10.84
C LYS A 44 0.87 21.79 -11.41
N TYR A 45 0.71 21.32 -12.64
CA TYR A 45 -0.59 21.27 -13.31
C TYR A 45 -1.08 19.86 -13.63
N ASP A 46 -0.27 18.85 -13.35
CA ASP A 46 -0.60 17.47 -13.69
C ASP A 46 -1.51 16.86 -12.63
N GLN A 47 -2.24 15.83 -13.03
CA GLN A 47 -2.92 14.96 -12.09
C GLN A 47 -1.88 14.17 -11.28
N VAL A 48 -2.09 14.05 -9.98
CA VAL A 48 -1.18 13.35 -9.07
C VAL A 48 -1.76 11.99 -8.69
N HIS A 49 -1.08 10.94 -9.11
CA HIS A 49 -1.35 9.58 -8.68
C HIS A 49 -0.42 9.18 -7.53
N PHE A 50 -0.92 8.33 -6.63
CA PHE A 50 -0.10 7.76 -5.56
C PHE A 50 0.08 6.27 -5.76
N VAL A 51 1.32 5.79 -5.62
CA VAL A 51 1.58 4.36 -5.44
C VAL A 51 2.39 4.17 -4.16
N THR A 52 1.81 3.50 -3.18
CA THR A 52 2.38 3.37 -1.85
C THR A 52 2.69 1.92 -1.49
N HIS A 53 3.55 1.73 -0.50
CA HIS A 53 3.82 0.42 0.08
C HIS A 53 3.62 0.49 1.59
N SER A 54 2.90 -0.49 2.14
CA SER A 54 2.72 -0.64 3.59
C SER A 54 2.20 0.65 4.23
N MET A 55 2.86 1.14 5.29
CA MET A 55 2.54 2.37 6.01
C MET A 55 2.42 3.62 5.13
N GLY A 56 3.07 3.67 3.96
CA GLY A 56 2.91 4.80 3.04
C GLY A 56 1.45 5.00 2.59
N GLY A 57 0.65 3.92 2.53
CA GLY A 57 -0.78 4.00 2.24
C GLY A 57 -1.56 4.69 3.36
N ILE A 58 -1.17 4.44 4.62
CA ILE A 58 -1.78 5.09 5.77
C ILE A 58 -1.44 6.57 5.81
N LEU A 59 -0.23 6.98 5.44
CA LEU A 59 0.11 8.40 5.35
C LEU A 59 -0.75 9.13 4.30
N VAL A 60 -1.02 8.50 3.15
CA VAL A 60 -1.91 9.06 2.13
C VAL A 60 -3.34 9.16 2.66
N ARG A 61 -3.86 8.11 3.32
CA ARG A 61 -5.20 8.15 3.91
C ARG A 61 -5.32 9.24 4.99
N GLN A 62 -4.37 9.31 5.92
CA GLN A 62 -4.33 10.35 6.94
C GLN A 62 -4.34 11.74 6.31
N TYR A 63 -3.46 11.99 5.33
CA TYR A 63 -3.40 13.30 4.70
C TYR A 63 -4.71 13.66 4.00
N LEU A 64 -5.30 12.72 3.25
CA LEU A 64 -6.55 12.93 2.51
C LEU A 64 -7.81 12.94 3.40
N HIS A 65 -7.72 12.42 4.62
CA HIS A 65 -8.76 12.58 5.63
C HIS A 65 -8.85 14.04 6.09
N ASP A 66 -7.69 14.68 6.32
CA ASP A 66 -7.61 16.04 6.83
C ASP A 66 -7.57 17.12 5.73
N HIS A 67 -7.21 16.75 4.49
CA HIS A 67 -6.95 17.69 3.40
C HIS A 67 -7.56 17.22 2.09
N THR A 68 -7.93 18.18 1.24
CA THR A 68 -8.28 17.91 -0.17
C THR A 68 -7.08 18.18 -1.07
N LEU A 69 -6.82 17.27 -2.02
CA LEU A 69 -5.87 17.48 -3.10
C LEU A 69 -6.63 17.64 -4.42
N GLU A 70 -6.76 18.87 -4.93
CA GLU A 70 -7.62 19.20 -6.09
C GLU A 70 -7.34 18.36 -7.34
N LYS A 71 -6.08 17.99 -7.55
CA LYS A 71 -5.63 17.20 -8.71
C LYS A 71 -5.32 15.75 -8.35
N LEU A 72 -5.96 15.21 -7.32
CA LEU A 72 -5.84 13.80 -6.99
C LEU A 72 -6.35 12.96 -8.18
N GLY A 73 -5.49 12.06 -8.65
CA GLY A 73 -5.87 10.99 -9.55
C GLY A 73 -6.15 9.72 -8.77
N ARG A 74 -5.58 8.62 -9.24
CA ARG A 74 -5.75 7.29 -8.66
C ARG A 74 -4.70 6.97 -7.61
N VAL A 75 -5.11 6.22 -6.60
CA VAL A 75 -4.26 5.73 -5.53
C VAL A 75 -4.16 4.21 -5.63
N VAL A 76 -2.93 3.68 -5.61
CA VAL A 76 -2.66 2.24 -5.51
C VAL A 76 -1.87 1.96 -4.23
N MET A 77 -2.38 1.08 -3.38
CA MET A 77 -1.71 0.67 -2.16
C MET A 77 -1.24 -0.78 -2.23
N LEU A 78 0.05 -1.00 -1.98
CA LEU A 78 0.66 -2.32 -1.94
C LEU A 78 0.78 -2.81 -0.48
N GLY A 79 -0.06 -3.78 -0.10
CA GLY A 79 -0.11 -4.33 1.25
C GLY A 79 -0.32 -3.30 2.38
N PRO A 80 -1.28 -2.36 2.27
CA PRO A 80 -1.54 -1.39 3.34
C PRO A 80 -2.16 -2.07 4.58
N PRO A 81 -1.79 -1.71 5.82
CA PRO A 81 -2.50 -2.16 7.01
C PRO A 81 -3.73 -1.27 7.28
N ASN A 82 -4.73 -1.30 6.39
CA ASN A 82 -5.85 -0.36 6.41
C ASN A 82 -6.77 -0.50 7.63
N GLN A 83 -6.85 -1.69 8.23
CA GLN A 83 -7.57 -1.97 9.48
C GLN A 83 -6.63 -2.07 10.68
N GLY A 84 -5.40 -1.53 10.57
CA GLY A 84 -4.33 -1.81 11.51
C GLY A 84 -3.70 -3.18 11.24
N SER A 85 -2.67 -3.53 12.00
CA SER A 85 -1.91 -4.76 11.84
C SER A 85 -1.87 -5.49 13.17
N GLU A 86 -2.50 -6.67 13.21
CA GLU A 86 -2.50 -7.56 14.37
C GLU A 86 -1.07 -8.05 14.72
N VAL A 87 -0.14 -7.97 13.76
CA VAL A 87 1.29 -8.20 13.98
C VAL A 87 1.86 -7.15 14.92
N VAL A 88 1.46 -5.89 14.82
CA VAL A 88 1.94 -4.86 15.76
C VAL A 88 1.47 -5.18 17.18
N ASP A 89 0.22 -5.63 17.34
CA ASP A 89 -0.35 -5.96 18.64
C ASP A 89 0.29 -7.23 19.24
N SER A 90 0.63 -8.21 18.40
CA SER A 90 1.27 -9.45 18.81
C SER A 90 2.76 -9.26 19.17
N TYR A 91 3.42 -8.29 18.54
CA TYR A 91 4.87 -8.08 18.69
C TYR A 91 5.26 -6.93 19.63
N GLN A 92 4.31 -6.11 20.11
CA GLN A 92 4.60 -5.05 21.10
C GLN A 92 5.29 -5.59 22.37
N HIS A 93 5.09 -6.87 22.70
CA HIS A 93 5.68 -7.55 23.85
C HIS A 93 7.04 -8.22 23.55
N VAL A 94 7.49 -8.24 22.29
CA VAL A 94 8.79 -8.79 21.92
C VAL A 94 9.89 -7.75 22.21
N PRO A 95 10.89 -8.07 23.05
CA PRO A 95 11.98 -7.14 23.36
C PRO A 95 12.66 -6.61 22.08
N GLY A 96 12.66 -5.29 21.89
CA GLY A 96 13.29 -4.63 20.74
C GLY A 96 12.37 -4.29 19.55
N PHE A 97 11.12 -4.74 19.54
CA PHE A 97 10.15 -4.37 18.49
C PHE A 97 9.84 -2.87 18.47
N THR A 98 9.78 -2.26 19.66
CA THR A 98 9.62 -0.81 19.89
C THR A 98 10.72 0.01 19.20
N LEU A 99 11.93 -0.55 19.13
CA LEU A 99 13.05 0.10 18.45
C LEU A 99 12.82 0.11 16.94
N PHE A 100 12.28 -0.95 16.33
CA PHE A 100 12.13 -1.10 14.88
C PHE A 100 11.01 -0.26 14.24
N GLY A 101 9.94 0.04 14.97
CA GLY A 101 8.75 0.73 14.43
C GLY A 101 8.73 2.25 14.61
N GLY A 102 9.39 2.80 15.64
CA GLY A 102 9.22 4.21 16.01
C GLY A 102 7.77 4.56 16.39
N PRO A 103 7.45 5.86 16.61
CA PRO A 103 6.11 6.28 17.04
C PRO A 103 5.00 5.85 16.09
N ALA A 104 5.18 6.04 14.78
CA ALA A 104 4.21 5.62 13.76
C ALA A 104 3.95 4.10 13.76
N GLY A 105 4.97 3.28 14.04
CA GLY A 105 4.81 1.83 14.11
C GLY A 105 3.81 1.37 15.19
N PHE A 106 3.73 2.08 16.32
CA PHE A 106 2.76 1.78 17.38
C PHE A 106 1.33 2.17 16.99
N GLN A 107 1.18 3.22 16.20
CA GLN A 107 -0.13 3.67 15.70
C GLN A 107 -0.69 2.78 14.60
N LEU A 108 0.06 1.78 14.14
CA LEU A 108 -0.40 0.79 13.17
C LEU A 108 -1.03 -0.45 13.81
N GLY A 109 -1.13 -0.53 15.14
CA GLY A 109 -1.84 -1.62 15.82
C GLY A 109 -3.35 -1.61 15.56
N THR A 110 -4.10 -2.47 16.26
CA THR A 110 -5.57 -2.51 16.21
C THR A 110 -6.25 -1.95 17.47
N GLY A 111 -5.46 -1.57 18.48
CA GLY A 111 -5.96 -0.97 19.73
C GLY A 111 -6.40 0.50 19.61
N GLU A 112 -6.73 1.14 20.75
CA GLU A 112 -7.25 2.52 20.81
C GLU A 112 -6.32 3.58 20.19
N ALA A 113 -5.01 3.32 20.12
CA ALA A 113 -4.05 4.20 19.48
C ALA A 113 -3.92 3.99 17.95
N SER A 114 -4.72 3.09 17.37
CA SER A 114 -4.68 2.76 15.95
C SER A 114 -5.15 3.93 15.10
N VAL A 115 -4.24 4.57 14.37
CA VAL A 115 -4.63 5.60 13.39
C VAL A 115 -5.47 4.99 12.25
N PRO A 116 -5.08 3.87 11.60
CA PRO A 116 -5.88 3.28 10.53
C PRO A 116 -7.35 3.03 10.88
N GLY A 117 -7.62 2.61 12.13
CA GLY A 117 -8.98 2.34 12.62
C GLY A 117 -9.88 3.58 12.73
N HIS A 118 -9.31 4.79 12.81
CA HIS A 118 -10.06 6.05 12.95
C HIS A 118 -10.22 6.82 11.63
N LEU A 119 -9.54 6.41 10.56
CA LEU A 119 -9.56 7.14 9.28
C LEU A 119 -10.86 6.97 8.47
N GLY A 120 -11.67 5.96 8.79
CA GLY A 120 -12.94 5.69 8.12
C GLY A 120 -12.81 5.22 6.66
N PRO A 121 -13.92 5.21 5.91
CA PRO A 121 -13.95 4.83 4.49
C PRO A 121 -13.17 5.82 3.63
N VAL A 122 -12.73 5.37 2.45
CA VAL A 122 -12.13 6.25 1.43
C VAL A 122 -13.20 6.74 0.45
N ASN A 123 -12.97 7.91 -0.14
CA ASN A 123 -13.86 8.56 -1.10
C ASN A 123 -13.15 8.94 -2.42
N PHE A 124 -12.05 8.26 -2.74
CA PHE A 124 -11.24 8.43 -3.94
C PHE A 124 -10.97 7.09 -4.61
N GLU A 125 -10.56 7.10 -5.89
CA GLU A 125 -10.23 5.87 -6.62
C GLU A 125 -9.03 5.15 -5.98
N LEU A 126 -9.31 4.10 -5.21
CA LEU A 126 -8.32 3.32 -4.48
C LEU A 126 -8.30 1.86 -4.96
N GLY A 127 -7.16 1.46 -5.51
CA GLY A 127 -6.83 0.06 -5.78
C GLY A 127 -5.93 -0.52 -4.70
N VAL A 128 -6.30 -1.66 -4.14
CA VAL A 128 -5.47 -2.38 -3.15
C VAL A 128 -4.93 -3.68 -3.71
N ILE A 129 -3.60 -3.85 -3.65
CA ILE A 129 -2.93 -5.11 -3.98
C ILE A 129 -2.47 -5.77 -2.68
N ALA A 130 -3.08 -6.89 -2.33
CA ALA A 130 -2.69 -7.71 -1.18
C ALA A 130 -1.70 -8.81 -1.57
N GLY A 131 -0.70 -9.05 -0.73
CA GLY A 131 0.15 -10.23 -0.83
C GLY A 131 -0.46 -11.43 -0.13
N SER A 132 0.00 -12.63 -0.48
CA SER A 132 -0.58 -13.89 0.02
C SER A 132 0.47 -14.97 0.28
N ARG A 133 1.75 -14.59 0.37
CA ARG A 133 2.87 -15.47 0.67
C ARG A 133 3.75 -14.86 1.74
N SER A 134 4.34 -15.72 2.55
CA SER A 134 5.18 -15.30 3.67
C SER A 134 6.54 -15.96 3.60
N ILE A 135 7.60 -15.20 3.88
CA ILE A 135 8.99 -15.69 3.79
C ILE A 135 9.31 -16.59 5.00
N ASN A 136 8.68 -16.34 6.14
CA ASN A 136 8.92 -17.05 7.38
C ASN A 136 7.60 -17.59 7.95
N LEU A 137 7.41 -18.91 7.89
CA LEU A 137 6.19 -19.60 8.30
C LEU A 137 5.87 -19.40 9.80
N ILE A 138 6.88 -19.08 10.62
CA ILE A 138 6.72 -18.79 12.05
C ILE A 138 5.99 -17.45 12.27
N LEU A 139 6.22 -16.44 11.43
CA LEU A 139 5.52 -15.15 11.51
C LEU A 139 4.06 -15.25 11.06
N SER A 140 3.74 -16.14 10.12
CA SER A 140 2.37 -16.35 9.63
C SER A 140 1.50 -17.19 10.56
N LEU A 141 2.08 -18.00 11.45
CA LEU A 141 1.32 -18.79 12.44
C LEU A 141 0.53 -17.93 13.44
N PHE A 142 0.82 -16.63 13.52
CA PHE A 142 0.18 -15.69 14.45
C PHE A 142 -0.82 -14.75 13.77
N LEU A 143 -1.02 -14.86 12.46
CA LEU A 143 -2.03 -14.09 11.73
C LEU A 143 -3.27 -14.96 11.51
N PRO A 144 -4.49 -14.43 11.74
CA PRO A 144 -5.72 -15.23 11.70
C PRO A 144 -6.17 -15.65 10.29
N GLY A 145 -5.34 -15.42 9.25
CA GLY A 145 -5.71 -15.70 7.87
C GLY A 145 -4.54 -15.55 6.89
N LYS A 146 -4.83 -15.70 5.59
CA LYS A 146 -3.84 -15.62 4.52
C LYS A 146 -3.21 -14.23 4.48
N ASP A 147 -1.88 -14.18 4.48
CA ASP A 147 -1.10 -12.97 4.67
C ASP A 147 0.13 -12.91 3.76
N ASP A 148 0.81 -11.77 3.79
CA ASP A 148 2.06 -11.53 3.06
C ASP A 148 3.33 -11.56 3.94
N GLY A 149 3.20 -12.07 5.16
CA GLY A 149 4.21 -12.13 6.21
C GLY A 149 4.19 -10.94 7.16
N LYS A 150 3.30 -9.95 6.94
CA LYS A 150 3.09 -8.80 7.84
C LYS A 150 1.65 -8.32 7.94
N VAL A 151 0.89 -8.41 6.86
CA VAL A 151 -0.48 -7.88 6.78
C VAL A 151 -1.39 -8.97 6.21
N THR A 152 -2.53 -9.18 6.85
CA THR A 152 -3.55 -10.11 6.36
C THR A 152 -4.27 -9.51 5.15
N ILE A 153 -4.78 -10.36 4.25
CA ILE A 153 -5.58 -9.88 3.11
C ILE A 153 -6.75 -9.01 3.58
N GLU A 154 -7.45 -9.42 4.64
CA GLU A 154 -8.60 -8.67 5.17
C GLU A 154 -8.20 -7.32 5.74
N SER A 155 -7.08 -7.23 6.48
CA SER A 155 -6.55 -5.95 6.98
C SER A 155 -6.21 -4.97 5.86
N THR A 156 -5.88 -5.45 4.67
CA THR A 156 -5.65 -4.56 3.52
C THR A 156 -6.89 -3.88 2.98
N LYS A 157 -8.08 -4.41 3.25
CA LYS A 157 -9.33 -3.86 2.71
C LYS A 157 -9.76 -2.61 3.48
N VAL A 158 -10.47 -1.74 2.80
CA VAL A 158 -11.13 -0.56 3.38
C VAL A 158 -12.41 -0.29 2.61
N GLU A 159 -13.45 0.13 3.32
CA GLU A 159 -14.69 0.56 2.68
C GLU A 159 -14.42 1.74 1.72
N GLY A 160 -15.10 1.73 0.57
CA GLY A 160 -14.95 2.73 -0.49
C GLY A 160 -13.82 2.45 -1.48
N MET A 161 -13.00 1.40 -1.28
CA MET A 161 -12.01 1.01 -2.29
C MET A 161 -12.68 0.61 -3.61
N THR A 162 -12.07 1.00 -4.73
CA THR A 162 -12.58 0.74 -6.08
C THR A 162 -12.36 -0.71 -6.49
N ASP A 163 -11.17 -1.26 -6.19
CA ASP A 163 -10.84 -2.64 -6.53
C ASP A 163 -9.80 -3.23 -5.58
N HIS A 164 -9.80 -4.56 -5.47
CA HIS A 164 -8.90 -5.34 -4.64
C HIS A 164 -8.44 -6.60 -5.38
N ILE A 165 -7.12 -6.82 -5.42
CA ILE A 165 -6.55 -8.04 -5.98
C ILE A 165 -5.55 -8.67 -5.02
N THR A 166 -5.58 -9.99 -4.93
CA THR A 166 -4.61 -10.79 -4.17
C THR A 166 -3.60 -11.43 -5.11
N LEU A 167 -2.31 -11.25 -4.83
CA LEU A 167 -1.22 -11.87 -5.59
C LEU A 167 -0.33 -12.74 -4.70
N PRO A 168 0.25 -13.84 -5.23
CA PRO A 168 1.13 -14.73 -4.47
C PRO A 168 2.53 -14.14 -4.27
N VAL A 169 2.62 -13.04 -3.53
CA VAL A 169 3.83 -12.25 -3.27
C VAL A 169 4.01 -12.00 -1.77
N THR A 170 5.25 -11.66 -1.39
CA THR A 170 5.63 -11.37 0.00
C THR A 170 5.75 -9.86 0.22
N HIS A 171 5.44 -9.42 1.44
CA HIS A 171 5.38 -8.00 1.80
C HIS A 171 6.63 -7.19 1.40
N PRO A 172 7.87 -7.62 1.74
CA PRO A 172 9.05 -6.78 1.54
C PRO A 172 9.49 -6.66 0.08
N PHE A 173 8.96 -7.51 -0.82
CA PHE A 173 9.43 -7.60 -2.20
C PHE A 173 8.33 -7.40 -3.24
N MET A 174 7.07 -7.24 -2.84
CA MET A 174 5.95 -7.10 -3.77
C MET A 174 6.14 -5.96 -4.77
N MET A 175 6.73 -4.84 -4.34
CA MET A 175 7.01 -3.68 -5.20
C MET A 175 8.06 -3.94 -6.32
N LYS A 176 8.74 -5.08 -6.30
CA LYS A 176 9.69 -5.51 -7.35
C LYS A 176 9.07 -6.58 -8.27
N ASN A 177 7.94 -7.14 -7.89
CA ASN A 177 7.28 -8.21 -8.63
C ASN A 177 6.68 -7.68 -9.93
N LYS A 178 6.95 -8.36 -11.06
CA LYS A 178 6.48 -7.93 -12.39
C LYS A 178 4.95 -7.88 -12.47
N LYS A 179 4.25 -8.87 -11.91
CA LYS A 179 2.78 -8.91 -11.90
C LYS A 179 2.18 -7.77 -11.09
N VAL A 180 2.77 -7.45 -9.93
CA VAL A 180 2.35 -6.30 -9.11
C VAL A 180 2.51 -5.01 -9.90
N ILE A 181 3.66 -4.80 -10.56
CA ILE A 181 3.91 -3.60 -11.37
C ILE A 181 2.89 -3.48 -12.52
N GLN A 182 2.58 -4.58 -13.21
CA GLN A 182 1.57 -4.58 -14.28
C GLN A 182 0.19 -4.18 -13.75
N GLN A 183 -0.21 -4.70 -12.59
CA GLN A 183 -1.49 -4.34 -11.96
C GLN A 183 -1.52 -2.88 -11.51
N VAL A 184 -0.39 -2.32 -11.05
CA VAL A 184 -0.28 -0.89 -10.76
C VAL A 184 -0.54 -0.07 -12.01
N LEU A 185 0.13 -0.37 -13.13
CA LEU A 185 -0.08 0.34 -14.39
C LEU A 185 -1.54 0.25 -14.86
N GLN A 186 -2.08 -0.97 -14.86
CA GLN A 186 -3.46 -1.24 -15.25
C GLN A 186 -4.45 -0.39 -14.45
N PHE A 187 -4.30 -0.35 -13.12
CA PHE A 187 -5.19 0.44 -12.27
C PHE A 187 -4.98 1.94 -12.47
N LEU A 188 -3.73 2.41 -12.60
CA LEU A 188 -3.46 3.82 -12.83
C LEU A 188 -4.06 4.34 -14.14
N GLU A 189 -4.17 3.50 -15.16
CA GLU A 189 -4.75 3.85 -16.45
C GLU A 189 -6.28 3.67 -16.48
N HIS A 190 -6.79 2.57 -15.93
CA HIS A 190 -8.18 2.13 -16.12
C HIS A 190 -9.07 2.20 -14.88
N GLY A 191 -8.51 2.38 -13.68
CA GLY A 191 -9.27 2.38 -12.41
C GLY A 191 -9.71 0.98 -11.94
N ALA A 192 -9.20 -0.09 -12.55
CA ALA A 192 -9.49 -1.47 -12.16
C ALA A 192 -8.26 -2.36 -12.37
N PHE A 193 -8.17 -3.46 -11.62
CA PHE A 193 -7.16 -4.50 -11.81
C PHE A 193 -7.59 -5.46 -12.92
N GLN A 194 -6.60 -6.11 -13.54
CA GLN A 194 -6.86 -7.18 -14.49
C GLN A 194 -7.06 -8.51 -13.74
N SER A 195 -8.21 -9.17 -13.97
CA SER A 195 -8.51 -10.48 -13.39
C SER A 195 -7.41 -11.51 -13.71
N PRO A 196 -6.93 -12.29 -12.73
CA PRO A 196 -5.88 -13.30 -12.93
C PRO A 196 -6.20 -14.34 -14.02
N GLU A 197 -7.49 -14.59 -14.26
CA GLU A 197 -8.00 -15.60 -15.20
C GLU A 197 -7.80 -15.22 -16.68
N THR A 198 -7.61 -13.93 -17.00
CA THR A 198 -7.47 -13.47 -18.39
C THR A 198 -6.10 -13.76 -19.02
N THR A 199 -5.21 -14.48 -18.32
CA THR A 199 -3.85 -14.78 -18.80
C THR A 199 -3.65 -16.21 -19.33
N GLU A 200 -4.67 -17.07 -19.31
CA GLU A 200 -4.64 -18.32 -20.07
C GLU A 200 -5.17 -18.06 -21.48
N ALA A 201 -4.27 -17.60 -22.37
CA ALA A 201 -4.50 -17.74 -23.80
C ALA A 201 -4.77 -19.22 -24.09
N GLN A 202 -5.94 -19.51 -24.67
CA GLN A 202 -6.29 -20.83 -25.19
C GLN A 202 -5.12 -21.37 -26.02
N PRO A 203 -4.68 -22.62 -25.80
CA PRO A 203 -3.71 -23.24 -26.70
C PRO A 203 -4.31 -23.24 -28.12
N PRO A 204 -3.50 -22.97 -29.17
CA PRO A 204 -4.00 -22.96 -30.52
C PRO A 204 -4.65 -24.32 -30.83
N ALA A 205 -5.84 -24.26 -31.42
CA ALA A 205 -6.53 -25.43 -31.92
C ALA A 205 -5.58 -26.18 -32.85
N LYS A 206 -5.30 -27.45 -32.51
CA LYS A 206 -4.55 -28.35 -33.37
C LYS A 206 -5.36 -28.55 -34.66
N THR A 207 -4.88 -27.97 -35.75
CA THR A 207 -5.20 -28.41 -37.12
C THR A 207 -4.24 -29.50 -37.53
#